data_AF-A0A2M7CLZ8-F1
#
_entry.id   AF-A0A2M7CLZ8-F1
#
_cell.length_a   1.000
_cell.length_b   1.000
_cell.length_c   1.000
_cell.angle_alpha   90.00
_cell.angle_beta   90.00
_cell.angle_gamma   90.00
#
_symmetry.space_group_name_H-M   'P 1'
#
loop_
_entity.id
_entity.type
_entity.pdbx_description
1 polymer ?
#
loop_
_entity_poly.entity_id
_entity_poly.type
_entity_poly.pdbx_seq_one_letter_code
_entity_poly.pdbx_strand_id
1 'polypeptide(L)' 'MTLTEQIQTQVKALPLDKQSEVLDFVTFLQQRAGLSQPVKRLSLRKHAAFGSWKNRGIDAVKYQQDLRAEWDRQ' A
#
# COMPACT_ATOMS: atom_id res chain seq x y z
N MET A 1 18.53 8.26 13.93
CA MET A 1 17.28 7.81 14.56
C MET A 1 16.62 6.83 13.62
N THR A 2 16.49 5.59 14.05
CA THR A 2 15.78 4.55 13.29
C THR A 2 14.27 4.68 13.51
N LEU A 3 13.45 4.23 12.57
CA LEU A 3 11.99 4.28 12.67
C LEU A 3 11.50 3.59 13.97
N THR A 4 12.16 2.51 14.36
CA THR A 4 11.88 1.75 15.58
C THR A 4 12.15 2.54 16.86
N GLU A 5 13.22 3.35 16.88
CA GLU A 5 13.51 4.24 18.01
C GLU A 5 12.42 5.32 18.16
N GLN A 6 11.98 5.93 17.05
CA GLN A 6 10.90 6.92 17.06
C GLN A 6 9.59 6.34 17.59
N ILE A 7 9.22 5.13 17.15
CA ILE A 7 8.02 4.45 17.62
C ILE A 7 8.12 4.18 19.13
N GLN A 8 9.27 3.70 19.63
CA GLN A 8 9.45 3.46 21.06
C GLN A 8 9.31 4.73 21.90
N THR A 9 9.87 5.85 21.45
CA THR A 9 9.75 7.13 22.15
C THR A 9 8.30 7.61 22.21
N GLN A 10 7.56 7.47 21.11
CA GLN A 10 6.15 7.87 21.05
C GLN A 10 5.26 6.96 21.92
N VAL A 11 5.53 5.66 21.96
CA VAL A 11 4.76 4.73 22.80
C VAL A 11 4.99 5.00 24.29
N LYS A 12 6.22 5.29 24.71
CA LYS A 12 6.53 5.64 26.11
C LYS A 12 5.88 6.94 26.58
N ALA A 13 5.55 7.85 25.65
CA ALA A 13 4.87 9.10 25.96
C ALA A 13 3.35 8.95 26.16
N LEU A 14 2.78 7.76 25.88
CA LEU A 14 1.35 7.51 26.04
C LEU A 14 0.97 7.08 27.46
N PRO A 15 -0.27 7.33 27.90
CA PRO A 15 -0.82 6.76 29.14
C PRO A 15 -0.80 5.23 29.12
N LEU A 16 -0.68 4.60 30.30
CA LEU A 16 -0.52 3.14 30.43
C LEU A 16 -1.58 2.33 29.66
N ASP A 17 -2.85 2.75 29.74
CA ASP A 17 -3.96 2.09 29.03
C ASP A 17 -3.74 2.08 27.52
N LYS A 18 -3.24 3.19 26.96
CA LYS A 18 -2.94 3.33 25.54
C LYS A 18 -1.69 2.57 25.11
N GLN A 19 -0.74 2.33 26.03
CA GLN A 19 0.40 1.46 25.75
C GLN A 19 -0.04 0.02 25.56
N SER A 20 -0.96 -0.47 26.40
CA SER A 20 -1.50 -1.83 26.28
C SER A 20 -2.24 -2.05 24.95
N GLU A 21 -3.08 -1.09 24.56
CA GLU A 21 -3.82 -1.11 23.30
C GLU A 21 -2.90 -1.17 22.07
N VAL A 22 -1.79 -0.42 22.09
CA VAL A 22 -0.79 -0.44 21.01
C VAL A 22 -0.08 -1.79 20.93
N LEU A 23 0.29 -2.39 22.07
CA LEU A 23 0.94 -3.70 22.10
C LEU A 23 0.01 -4.81 21.59
N ASP A 24 -1.26 -4.76 21.98
CA ASP A 24 -2.29 -5.69 21.50
C ASP A 24 -2.48 -5.54 19.98
N PHE A 25 -2.53 -4.31 19.49
CA PHE A 25 -2.66 -4.03 18.07
C PHE A 25 -1.42 -4.50 17.26
N VAL A 26 -0.21 -4.31 17.78
CA VAL A 26 1.01 -4.83 17.17
C VAL A 26 0.97 -6.37 17.10
N THR A 27 0.51 -7.02 18.16
CA THR A 27 0.35 -8.49 18.21
C THR A 27 -0.64 -8.96 17.15
N PHE A 28 -1.78 -8.29 17.02
CA PHE A 28 -2.76 -8.54 15.96
C PHE A 28 -2.16 -8.38 14.56
N LEU A 29 -1.38 -7.32 14.33
CA LEU A 29 -0.73 -7.09 13.03
C LEU A 29 0.30 -8.17 12.70
N GLN A 30 1.08 -8.64 13.68
CA GLN A 30 2.04 -9.72 13.50
C GLN A 30 1.36 -11.03 13.13
N GLN A 31 0.28 -11.38 13.82
CA GLN A 31 -0.54 -12.56 13.49
C GLN A 31 -1.10 -12.45 12.07
N ARG A 32 -1.65 -11.29 11.70
CA ARG A 32 -2.17 -11.04 10.35
C ARG A 32 -1.07 -11.09 9.29
N ALA A 33 0.11 -10.56 9.57
CA ALA A 33 1.24 -10.59 8.65
C ALA A 33 1.76 -12.02 8.40
N GLY A 34 1.79 -12.87 9.44
CA GLY A 34 2.14 -14.29 9.31
C GLY A 34 1.12 -15.10 8.51
N LEU A 35 -0.15 -14.73 8.57
CA LEU A 35 -1.25 -15.35 7.82
C LEU A 35 -1.40 -14.80 6.39
N SER A 36 -0.89 -13.59 6.14
CA SER A 36 -0.94 -12.97 4.82
C SER A 36 0.10 -13.61 3.91
N GLN A 37 -0.35 -14.43 2.96
CA GLN A 37 0.54 -14.87 1.89
C GLN A 37 1.15 -13.63 1.20
N PRO A 38 2.44 -13.64 0.84
CA PRO A 38 3.05 -12.55 0.12
C PRO A 38 2.31 -12.39 -1.21
N VAL A 39 1.53 -11.31 -1.32
CA VAL A 39 0.87 -10.95 -2.58
C VAL A 39 1.99 -10.63 -3.55
N LYS A 40 2.28 -11.57 -4.46
CA LYS A 40 3.16 -11.30 -5.59
C LYS A 40 2.58 -10.11 -6.31
N ARG A 41 3.30 -8.99 -6.33
CA ARG A 41 2.91 -7.81 -7.10
C ARG A 41 2.79 -8.25 -8.56
N LEU A 42 1.57 -8.51 -8.99
CA LEU A 42 1.28 -8.81 -10.38
C LEU A 42 1.65 -7.57 -11.17
N SER A 43 2.55 -7.72 -12.13
CA SER A 43 2.88 -6.63 -13.04
C SER A 43 1.60 -6.19 -13.72
N LEU A 44 1.25 -4.90 -13.61
CA LEU A 44 0.07 -4.33 -14.26
C LEU A 44 0.05 -4.64 -15.77
N ARG A 45 1.23 -4.70 -16.41
CA ARG A 45 1.40 -5.10 -17.82
C ARG A 45 0.89 -6.52 -18.13
N LYS A 46 0.88 -7.42 -17.14
CA LYS A 46 0.41 -8.81 -17.28
C LYS A 46 -1.07 -8.97 -16.92
N HIS A 47 -1.74 -7.91 -16.47
CA HIS A 47 -3.15 -7.97 -16.13
C HIS A 47 -4.00 -8.05 -17.41
N ALA A 48 -5.00 -8.92 -17.44
CA ALA A 48 -5.81 -9.21 -18.64
C ALA A 48 -6.41 -7.94 -19.28
N ALA A 49 -6.84 -6.99 -18.44
CA ALA A 49 -7.35 -5.70 -18.91
C ALA A 49 -6.29 -4.90 -19.71
N PHE A 50 -5.02 -4.91 -19.28
CA PHE A 50 -3.91 -4.24 -19.96
C PHE A 50 -3.44 -4.99 -21.21
N GLY A 51 -3.51 -6.32 -21.21
CA GLY A 51 -3.17 -7.15 -22.39
C GLY A 51 -4.04 -6.85 -23.61
N SER A 52 -5.30 -6.47 -23.40
CA SER A 52 -6.24 -6.14 -24.48
C SER A 52 -5.85 -4.88 -25.27
N TRP A 53 -5.18 -3.92 -24.62
CA TRP A 53 -4.75 -2.66 -25.27
C TRP A 53 -3.45 -2.83 -26.05
N LYS A 54 -2.57 -3.75 -25.61
CA LYS A 54 -1.35 -4.11 -26.34
C LYS A 54 -1.66 -4.63 -27.76
N ASN A 55 -2.69 -5.46 -27.90
CA ASN A 55 -3.12 -5.98 -29.21
C ASN A 55 -3.72 -4.89 -30.13
N ARG A 56 -4.08 -3.73 -29.57
CA ARG A 56 -4.61 -2.58 -30.30
C ARG A 56 -3.55 -1.50 -30.59
N GLY A 57 -2.29 -1.74 -30.19
CA GLY A 57 -1.21 -0.75 -30.31
C GLY A 57 -1.37 0.45 -29.37
N ILE A 58 -2.20 0.34 -28.33
CA ILE A 58 -2.48 1.44 -27.39
C ILE A 58 -1.62 1.25 -26.14
N ASP A 59 -0.82 2.27 -25.80
CA ASP A 59 -0.13 2.32 -24.50
C ASP A 59 -1.11 2.74 -23.41
N ALA A 60 -1.38 1.81 -22.50
CA ALA A 60 -2.34 2.01 -21.43
C ALA A 60 -1.95 3.04 -20.40
N VAL A 61 -0.64 3.16 -20.12
CA VAL A 61 -0.15 4.13 -19.15
C VAL A 61 -0.29 5.52 -19.73
N LYS A 62 0.08 5.70 -21.01
CA LYS A 62 -0.08 6.95 -21.73
C LYS A 62 -1.55 7.38 -21.82
N TYR A 63 -2.44 6.46 -22.23
CA TYR A 63 -3.86 6.74 -22.33
C TYR A 63 -4.47 7.19 -20.99
N GLN A 64 -4.11 6.52 -19.89
CA GLN A 64 -4.58 6.90 -18.55
C GLN A 64 -4.06 8.29 -18.13
N GLN A 65 -2.81 8.61 -18.46
CA GLN A 65 -2.22 9.92 -18.16
C GLN A 65 -2.90 11.04 -18.95
N ASP A 66 -3.15 10.82 -20.24
CA ASP A 66 -3.83 11.77 -21.12
C ASP A 66 -5.25 12.06 -20.62
N LEU A 67 -6.01 11.00 -20.27
CA LEU A 67 -7.38 11.11 -19.77
C LEU A 67 -7.47 11.83 -18.42
N ARG A 68 -6.48 11.61 -17.54
CA ARG A 68 -6.41 12.31 -16.25
C ARG A 68 -6.07 13.79 -16.43
N ALA A 69 -5.18 14.12 -17.38
CA ALA A 69 -4.85 15.49 -17.73
C ALA A 69 -6.03 16.25 -18.39
N GLU A 70 -7.02 15.55 -18.95
CA GLU A 70 -8.27 16.15 -19.41
C GLU A 70 -9.19 16.53 -18.24
N TRP A 71 -9.28 15.68 -17.21
CA TRP A 71 -10.09 15.95 -16.02
C TRP A 71 -9.52 17.06 -15.13
N ASP A 72 -8.20 17.16 -15.01
CA ASP A 72 -7.55 18.22 -14.23
C ASP A 72 -7.66 19.62 -14.90
N ARG A 73 -8.16 19.69 -16.14
CA ARG A 73 -8.36 20.94 -16.91
C ARG A 73 -9.78 21.50 -16.83
N GLN A 74 -10.69 20.86 -16.08
CA GLN A 74 -12.03 21.35 -15.77
C GLN A 74 -12.10 21.98 -14.37
#